data_AF-R1FUW0-F1
#
_entry.id   AF-R1FUW0-F1
#
_cell.length_a   1.000
_cell.length_b   1.000
_cell.length_c   1.000
_cell.angle_alpha   90.00
_cell.angle_beta   90.00
_cell.angle_gamma   90.00
#
_symmetry.space_group_name_H-M   'P 1'
#
loop_
_entity.id
_entity.type
_entity.pdbx_description
1 polymer ?
#
loop_
_entity_poly.entity_id
_entity_poly.type
_entity_poly.pdbx_seq_one_letter_code
_entity_poly.pdbx_strand_id
1 'polypeptide(L)' 'MSDTALPVSLDRSAVTPLAVQLADALREAAASGHLRGGDRLPSTRALAG' A
#
# COMPACT_ATOMS: atom_id res chain seq x y z
N MET A 1 -1.24 -2.30 -18.92
CA MET A 1 -1.28 -2.81 -17.54
C MET A 1 -0.59 -1.77 -16.69
N SER A 2 -1.35 -0.90 -16.03
CA SER A 2 -0.76 0.13 -15.16
C SER A 2 -0.34 -0.56 -13.87
N ASP A 3 0.96 -0.78 -13.73
CA ASP A 3 1.55 -1.22 -12.49
C ASP A 3 1.65 0.03 -11.61
N THR A 4 0.63 0.27 -10.79
CA THR A 4 0.61 1.40 -9.86
C THR A 4 1.62 1.08 -8.77
N ALA A 5 2.88 1.43 -9.00
CA ALA A 5 3.93 1.35 -8.01
C ALA A 5 3.60 2.31 -6.87
N LEU A 6 2.95 1.78 -5.84
CA LEU A 6 2.66 2.48 -4.60
C LEU A 6 3.91 2.42 -3.70
N PRO A 7 4.56 3.56 -3.40
CA PRO A 7 5.64 3.58 -2.43
C PRO A 7 5.05 3.42 -1.02
N VAL A 8 4.81 2.18 -0.59
CA VAL A 8 4.42 1.84 0.78
C VAL A 8 5.68 1.56 1.59
N SER A 9 5.99 2.42 2.56
CA SER A 9 7.08 2.19 3.51
C SER A 9 6.54 1.45 4.74
N LEU A 10 7.12 0.30 5.07
CA LEU A 10 6.76 -0.50 6.26
C LEU A 10 7.93 -0.54 7.25
N ASP A 11 7.63 -0.32 8.52
CA ASP A 11 8.59 -0.44 9.61
C ASP A 11 8.47 -1.81 10.28
N ARG A 12 9.45 -2.69 10.04
CA ARG A 12 9.50 -4.03 10.63
C ARG A 12 9.95 -4.05 12.09
N SER A 13 10.49 -2.95 12.59
CA SER A 13 10.91 -2.79 13.98
C SER A 13 9.80 -2.24 14.88
N ALA A 14 8.77 -1.63 14.27
CA ALA A 14 7.62 -1.13 14.99
C ALA A 14 6.80 -2.26 15.63
N VAL A 15 6.19 -1.93 16.77
CA VAL A 15 5.30 -2.85 17.51
C VAL A 15 3.97 -3.07 16.76
N THR A 16 3.62 -2.16 15.84
CA THR A 16 2.42 -2.24 15.02
C THR A 16 2.55 -3.37 14.01
N PRO A 17 1.57 -4.30 13.90
CA PRO A 17 1.63 -5.38 12.90
C PRO A 17 1.74 -4.85 11.47
N LEU A 18 2.53 -5.51 10.62
CA LEU A 18 2.76 -5.10 9.23
C LEU A 18 1.46 -5.00 8.40
N ALA A 19 0.48 -5.86 8.68
CA ALA A 19 -0.83 -5.81 8.01
C ALA A 19 -1.60 -4.51 8.33
N VAL A 20 -1.47 -3.99 9.55
CA VAL A 20 -2.09 -2.72 9.97
C VAL A 20 -1.36 -1.55 9.30
N GLN A 21 -0.03 -1.54 9.35
CA GLN A 21 0.77 -0.52 8.67
C GLN A 21 0.48 -0.44 7.17
N LEU A 22 0.33 -1.60 6.52
CA LEU A 22 -0.05 -1.68 5.10
C LEU A 22 -1.45 -1.12 4.85
N ALA A 23 -2.44 -1.48 5.67
CA ALA A 23 -3.80 -0.98 5.53
C ALA A 23 -3.88 0.54 5.71
N ASP A 24 -3.12 1.09 6.65
CA ASP A 24 -3.05 2.53 6.91
C ASP A 24 -2.38 3.26 5.74
N ALA A 25 -1.24 2.76 5.25
CA ALA A 25 -0.54 3.36 4.11
C ALA A 25 -1.39 3.36 2.84
N LEU A 26 -2.16 2.30 2.59
CA LEU A 26 -3.10 2.24 1.46
C LEU A 26 -4.24 3.25 1.61
N ARG A 27 -4.76 3.44 2.83
CA ARG A 27 -5.82 4.40 3.12
C ARG A 27 -5.34 5.84 2.93
N GLU A 28 -4.12 6.16 3.37
CA GLU A 28 -3.46 7.45 3.14
C GLU A 28 -3.17 7.70 1.66
N ALA A 29 -2.71 6.68 0.91
CA ALA A 29 -2.50 6.81 -0.53
C ALA A 29 -3.81 7.09 -1.29
N ALA A 30 -4.93 6.52 -0.85
CA ALA A 30 -6.24 6.83 -1.39
C ALA A 30 -6.72 8.24 -1.00
N ALA A 31 -6.54 8.64 0.27
CA ALA A 31 -6.94 9.97 0.75
C ALA A 31 -6.14 11.10 0.09
N SER A 32 -4.85 10.89 -0.15
CA SER A 32 -3.95 11.85 -0.83
C SER A 32 -4.13 11.90 -2.36
N GLY A 33 -5.00 11.05 -2.92
CA GLY A 33 -5.29 11.02 -4.36
C GLY A 33 -4.23 10.32 -5.22
N HIS A 34 -3.26 9.63 -4.59
CA HIS A 34 -2.30 8.75 -5.28
C HIS A 34 -2.96 7.45 -5.78
N LEU A 35 -4.10 7.07 -5.19
CA LEU A 35 -4.95 6.02 -5.73
C LEU A 35 -6.26 6.62 -6.20
N ARG A 36 -6.56 6.44 -7.49
CA ARG A 36 -7.86 6.79 -8.06
C ARG A 36 -8.79 5.59 -7.99
N GLY A 37 -10.08 5.85 -7.82
CA GLY A 37 -11.11 4.80 -7.91
C GLY A 37 -11.02 4.12 -9.28
N GLY A 38 -10.70 2.83 -9.28
CA GLY A 38 -10.47 2.03 -10.50
C GLY A 38 -9.01 1.65 -10.75
N ASP A 39 -8.06 2.21 -9.99
CA ASP A 39 -6.67 1.76 -10.06
C ASP A 39 -6.55 0.32 -9.57
N ARG A 40 -5.82 -0.47 -10.35
CA ARG A 40 -5.51 -1.85 -9.99
C ARG A 40 -4.47 -1.82 -8.89
N LEU A 41 -4.87 -2.25 -7.70
CA LEU A 41 -3.91 -2.51 -6.64
C LEU A 41 -2.96 -3.64 -7.06
N PRO A 42 -1.66 -3.56 -6.71
CA PRO A 42 -0.75 -4.67 -6.84
C PRO A 42 -1.30 -5.87 -6.08
N SER A 43 -1.07 -7.08 -6.61
CA SER A 43 -1.44 -8.30 -5.89
C SER A 43 -0.73 -8.36 -4.53
N THR A 44 -1.30 -9.05 -3.55
CA THR A 44 -0.65 -9.28 -2.24
C THR A 44 0.76 -9.88 -2.38
N ARG A 45 1.00 -10.67 -3.43
CA ARG A 45 2.34 -11.20 -3.76
C ARG A 45 3.29 -10.11 -4.29
N ALA A 46 2.81 -9.18 -5.11
CA ALA A 46 3.61 -8.05 -5.57
C ALA A 46 3.95 -7.09 -4.41
N LEU A 47 3.05 -6.97 -3.42
CA LEU A 47 3.31 -6.20 -2.19
C LEU A 47 4.29 -6.90 -1.22
N ALA A 48 4.53 -8.20 -1.38
CA ALA A 48 5.42 -8.97 -0.52
C ALA A 48 6.86 -9.06 -1.05
N GLY A 49 7.15 -8.40 -2.18
CA GLY A 49 8.47 -8.33 -2.81
C GLY A 49 9.52 -7.63 -1.97
#